data_AF-A0A645G3E4-F1
#
_entry.id   AF-A0A645G3E4-F1
#
_cell.length_a   1.000
_cell.length_b   1.000
_cell.length_c   1.000
_cell.angle_alpha   90.00
_cell.angle_beta   90.00
_cell.angle_gamma   90.00
#
_symmetry.space_group_name_H-M   'P 1'
#
loop_
_entity.id
_entity.type
_entity.pdbx_description
1 polymer ?
#
loop_
_entity_poly.entity_id
_entity_poly.type
_entity_poly.pdbx_seq_one_letter_code
_entity_poly.pdbx_strand_id
1 'polypeptide(L)'
;MFIYVDDKGIGKFDIRGIGKSSQTIYENVQLLDFDLIINCITDQLILQHAESIEVTTDRSVYIRKLCLGSSLVNVWNVADYGIMIPTWEVTYDLFFRYPGCDIECYSYTTFLNALDGRYIEPRISIDELSQLYQ
;
A
#
# COMPACT_ATOMS: atom_id res chain seq x y z
N MET A 1 -3.33 -14.79 -3.53
CA MET A 1 -3.27 -16.23 -3.86
C MET A 1 -2.06 -16.43 -4.75
N PHE A 2 -1.14 -17.30 -4.36
CA PHE A 2 0.04 -17.66 -5.13
C PHE A 2 -0.02 -19.16 -5.45
N ILE A 3 0.12 -19.49 -6.73
CA ILE A 3 0.18 -20.85 -7.21
C ILE A 3 1.52 -21.01 -7.91
N TYR A 4 2.37 -21.88 -7.38
CA TYR A 4 3.65 -22.22 -7.95
C TYR A 4 3.48 -23.51 -8.75
N VAL A 5 3.80 -23.44 -10.04
CA VAL A 5 3.63 -24.53 -11.00
C VAL A 5 4.99 -24.88 -11.59
N ASP A 6 5.31 -26.16 -11.65
CA ASP A 6 6.48 -26.72 -12.33
C ASP A 6 6.06 -27.71 -13.43
N ASP A 7 7.03 -28.40 -14.02
CA ASP A 7 6.83 -29.39 -15.07
C ASP A 7 6.04 -30.63 -14.62
N LYS A 8 5.85 -30.83 -13.31
CA LYS A 8 5.07 -31.92 -12.70
C LYS A 8 3.69 -31.46 -12.22
N GLY A 9 3.37 -30.18 -12.31
CA GLY A 9 2.08 -29.60 -11.92
C GLY A 9 2.19 -28.58 -10.80
N ILE A 10 1.19 -28.51 -9.92
CA ILE A 10 1.18 -27.54 -8.82
C ILE A 10 2.13 -28.01 -7.71
N GLY A 11 3.26 -27.32 -7.55
CA GLY A 11 4.25 -27.60 -6.51
C GLY A 11 3.92 -26.94 -5.17
N LYS A 12 3.27 -25.76 -5.17
CA LYS A 12 2.84 -25.06 -3.95
C LYS A 12 1.61 -24.19 -4.20
N PHE A 13 0.74 -24.14 -3.20
CA PHE A 13 -0.42 -23.26 -3.14
C PHE A 13 -0.37 -22.46 -1.84
N ASP A 14 -0.42 -21.13 -1.92
CA ASP A 14 -0.47 -20.23 -0.77
C ASP A 14 -1.65 -19.26 -0.94
N ILE A 15 -2.55 -19.28 0.04
CA ILE A 15 -3.70 -18.39 0.09
C ILE A 15 -3.73 -17.69 1.43
N ARG A 16 -3.74 -16.36 1.37
CA ARG A 16 -3.68 -15.47 2.53
C ARG A 16 -4.91 -14.57 2.55
N GLY A 17 -5.34 -14.16 3.74
CA GLY A 17 -6.42 -13.20 3.90
C GLY A 17 -7.80 -13.68 3.44
N ILE A 18 -8.07 -14.99 3.42
CA ILE A 18 -9.42 -15.49 3.15
C ILE A 18 -10.34 -15.04 4.29
N GLY A 19 -11.38 -14.29 3.93
CA GLY A 19 -12.46 -13.92 4.83
C GLY A 19 -13.81 -14.17 4.16
N LYS A 20 -14.85 -14.35 4.98
CA LYS A 20 -16.23 -14.33 4.51
C LYS A 20 -16.79 -12.93 4.73
N SER A 21 -17.30 -12.30 3.68
CA SER A 21 -18.09 -11.08 3.84
C SER A 21 -19.39 -11.41 4.57
N SER A 22 -19.61 -10.78 5.71
CA SER A 22 -20.83 -10.96 6.52
C SER A 22 -21.92 -9.96 6.15
N GLN A 23 -21.53 -8.75 5.72
CA GLN A 23 -22.40 -7.59 5.58
C GLN A 23 -21.79 -6.56 4.65
N THR A 24 -22.65 -5.87 3.90
CA THR A 24 -22.32 -4.59 3.24
C THR A 24 -22.69 -3.43 4.16
N ILE A 25 -21.73 -2.54 4.45
CA ILE A 25 -21.97 -1.39 5.33
C ILE A 25 -22.50 -0.19 4.54
N TYR A 26 -21.96 0.03 3.33
CA TYR A 26 -22.37 1.09 2.42
C TYR A 26 -22.42 0.56 0.99
N GLU A 27 -23.44 0.97 0.24
CA GLU A 27 -23.62 0.62 -1.18
C GLU A 27 -23.42 1.85 -2.06
N ASN A 28 -22.91 1.64 -3.28
CA ASN A 28 -22.78 2.66 -4.33
C ASN A 28 -22.10 3.96 -3.84
N VAL A 29 -21.07 3.82 -3.01
CA VAL A 29 -20.30 4.96 -2.51
C VAL A 29 -19.58 5.66 -3.65
N GLN A 30 -19.67 6.99 -3.65
CA GLN A 30 -18.92 7.82 -4.60
C GLN A 30 -17.45 7.83 -4.17
N LEU A 31 -16.56 7.50 -5.11
CA LEU A 31 -15.12 7.64 -4.89
C LEU A 31 -14.70 9.11 -5.01
N LEU A 32 -13.59 9.44 -4.35
CA LEU A 32 -12.96 10.74 -4.51
C LEU A 32 -12.56 10.96 -5.98
N ASP A 33 -12.74 12.18 -6.47
CA ASP A 33 -12.37 12.53 -7.84
C ASP A 33 -10.88 12.27 -8.09
N PHE A 34 -10.56 11.85 -9.32
CA PHE A 34 -9.22 11.41 -9.64
C PHE A 34 -8.17 12.53 -9.47
N ASP A 35 -8.49 13.76 -9.85
CA ASP A 35 -7.55 14.88 -9.66
C ASP A 35 -7.29 15.18 -8.18
N LEU A 36 -8.32 15.00 -7.33
CA LEU A 36 -8.18 15.15 -5.89
C LEU A 36 -7.35 14.01 -5.29
N ILE A 37 -7.51 12.77 -5.74
CA ILE A 37 -6.68 11.66 -5.23
C ILE A 37 -5.21 11.86 -5.59
N ILE A 38 -4.90 12.39 -6.78
CA ILE A 38 -3.51 12.68 -7.17
C ILE A 38 -2.87 13.71 -6.22
N ASN A 39 -3.62 14.73 -5.80
CA ASN A 39 -3.15 15.70 -4.80
C ASN A 39 -2.90 15.02 -3.46
N CYS A 40 -3.84 14.20 -2.97
CA CYS A 40 -3.68 13.45 -1.72
C CYS A 40 -2.46 12.51 -1.75
N ILE A 41 -2.22 11.82 -2.88
CA ILE A 41 -1.04 10.98 -3.08
C ILE A 41 0.23 11.82 -2.98
N THR A 42 0.27 12.96 -3.66
CA THR A 42 1.43 13.85 -3.67
C THR A 42 1.74 14.36 -2.27
N ASP A 43 0.74 14.88 -1.56
CA ASP A 43 0.88 15.36 -0.18
C ASP A 43 1.37 14.25 0.75
N GLN A 44 0.79 13.05 0.63
CA GLN A 44 1.17 11.90 1.44
C GLN A 44 2.63 11.49 1.19
N LEU A 45 3.08 11.47 -0.06
CA LEU A 45 4.46 11.14 -0.42
C LEU A 45 5.45 12.19 0.10
N ILE A 46 5.09 13.48 0.03
CA ILE A 46 5.90 14.56 0.61
C ILE A 46 6.03 14.35 2.12
N LEU A 47 4.92 14.08 2.82
CA LEU A 47 4.91 13.87 4.26
C LEU A 47 5.73 12.65 4.69
N GLN A 48 5.58 11.51 3.98
CA GLN A 48 6.31 10.27 4.28
C GLN A 48 7.83 10.42 4.17
N HIS A 49 8.29 11.35 3.32
CA HIS A 49 9.71 11.56 3.03
C HIS A 49 10.20 12.95 3.46
N ALA A 50 9.54 13.56 4.45
CA ALA A 50 9.81 14.91 4.92
C ALA A 50 11.07 15.05 5.82
N GLU A 51 11.61 13.97 6.41
CA GLU A 51 12.83 14.00 7.26
C GLU A 51 13.93 13.05 6.73
N SER A 52 15.24 13.25 6.93
CA SER A 52 16.00 14.28 7.67
C SER A 52 16.89 15.14 6.73
N ILE A 53 17.09 16.39 7.15
CA ILE A 53 17.39 17.58 6.32
C ILE A 53 18.88 17.82 6.02
N GLU A 54 19.82 17.00 6.50
CA GLU A 54 21.23 17.46 6.49
C GLU A 54 22.13 16.93 5.36
N VAL A 55 21.71 15.96 4.54
CA VAL A 55 22.68 15.32 3.62
C VAL A 55 22.20 15.10 2.18
N THR A 56 20.91 15.12 1.84
CA THR A 56 20.49 14.85 0.44
C THR A 56 20.34 16.13 -0.38
N THR A 57 20.99 16.21 -1.54
CA THR A 57 20.91 17.37 -2.46
C THR A 57 19.75 17.29 -3.46
N ASP A 58 19.29 16.09 -3.80
CA ASP A 58 18.19 15.86 -4.74
C ASP A 58 17.32 14.67 -4.28
N ARG A 59 15.99 14.83 -4.38
CA ARG A 59 15.00 13.77 -4.16
C ARG A 59 13.98 13.78 -5.29
N SER A 60 13.60 12.61 -5.78
CA SER A 60 12.50 12.48 -6.74
C SER A 60 11.74 11.18 -6.51
N VAL A 61 10.44 11.21 -6.83
CA VAL A 61 9.57 10.04 -6.75
C VAL A 61 9.02 9.74 -8.14
N TYR A 62 9.05 8.48 -8.53
CA TYR A 62 8.43 7.99 -9.75
C TYR A 62 7.33 6.98 -9.40
N ILE A 63 6.07 7.32 -9.69
CA ILE A 63 4.94 6.40 -9.48
C ILE A 63 4.95 5.37 -10.60
N ARG A 64 5.18 4.10 -10.24
CA ARG A 64 5.18 2.96 -11.18
C ARG A 64 3.78 2.40 -11.42
N LYS A 65 2.94 2.41 -10.39
CA LYS A 65 1.62 1.79 -10.43
C LYS A 65 0.67 2.59 -9.55
N LEU A 66 -0.53 2.82 -10.09
CA LEU A 66 -1.68 3.32 -9.37
C LEU A 66 -2.84 2.37 -9.67
N CYS A 67 -3.35 1.68 -8.64
CA CYS A 67 -4.37 0.65 -8.82
C CYS A 67 -5.51 0.83 -7.83
N LEU A 68 -6.74 0.90 -8.34
CA LEU A 68 -7.94 0.84 -7.51
C LEU A 68 -8.19 -0.62 -7.11
N GLY A 69 -8.38 -0.86 -5.83
CA GLY A 69 -8.65 -2.16 -5.28
C GLY A 69 -9.44 -2.05 -3.98
N SER A 70 -9.23 -3.04 -3.11
CA SER A 70 -9.83 -3.07 -1.79
C SER A 70 -8.80 -3.49 -0.75
N SER A 71 -8.81 -2.85 0.41
CA SER A 71 -7.98 -3.26 1.54
C SER A 71 -8.86 -3.57 2.75
N LEU A 72 -8.48 -4.59 3.50
CA LEU A 72 -9.06 -4.88 4.81
C LEU A 72 -8.36 -3.98 5.84
N VAL A 73 -9.12 -3.15 6.57
CA VAL A 73 -8.59 -2.31 7.65
C VAL A 73 -9.12 -2.76 9.00
N ASN A 74 -8.32 -2.54 10.04
CA ASN A 74 -8.70 -2.85 11.42
C ASN A 74 -9.82 -1.93 11.91
N VAL A 75 -10.71 -2.48 12.73
CA VAL A 75 -11.65 -1.70 13.52
C VAL A 75 -11.07 -1.56 14.92
N TRP A 76 -11.06 -0.34 15.44
CA TRP A 76 -10.52 -0.06 16.77
C TRP A 76 -11.18 -0.97 17.82
N ASN A 77 -10.36 -1.60 18.67
CA ASN A 77 -10.78 -2.54 19.72
C ASN A 77 -11.57 -3.77 19.26
N VAL A 78 -11.47 -4.17 17.97
CA VAL A 78 -12.11 -5.37 17.45
C VAL A 78 -11.07 -6.26 16.77
N ALA A 79 -10.85 -7.46 17.31
CA ALA A 79 -9.90 -8.42 16.75
C ALA A 79 -10.52 -9.31 15.65
N ASP A 80 -11.81 -9.66 15.79
CA ASP A 80 -12.41 -10.78 15.05
C ASP A 80 -12.82 -10.44 13.62
N TYR A 81 -12.99 -9.16 13.30
CA TYR A 81 -13.32 -8.72 11.94
C TYR A 81 -12.59 -7.42 11.58
N GLY A 82 -12.55 -7.13 10.29
CA GLY A 82 -12.10 -5.85 9.74
C GLY A 82 -13.14 -5.32 8.77
N ILE A 83 -12.94 -4.08 8.31
CA ILE A 83 -13.79 -3.47 7.29
C ILE A 83 -13.02 -3.48 5.98
N MET A 84 -13.66 -3.98 4.92
CA MET A 84 -13.13 -3.87 3.58
C MET A 84 -13.54 -2.51 3.00
N ILE A 85 -12.57 -1.71 2.60
CA ILE A 85 -12.78 -0.39 2.00
C ILE A 85 -12.15 -0.32 0.61
N PRO A 86 -12.67 0.51 -0.31
CA PRO A 86 -12.03 0.75 -1.60
C PRO A 86 -10.76 1.59 -1.40
N THR A 87 -9.69 1.24 -2.09
CA THR A 87 -8.36 1.82 -1.86
C THR A 87 -7.57 2.02 -3.13
N TRP A 88 -6.70 3.02 -3.11
CA TRP A 88 -5.66 3.21 -4.12
C TRP A 88 -4.35 2.64 -3.59
N GLU A 89 -3.86 1.59 -4.24
CA GLU A 89 -2.49 1.08 -4.09
C GLU A 89 -1.57 1.93 -4.98
N VAL A 90 -0.58 2.57 -4.34
CA VAL A 90 0.41 3.42 -5.01
C VAL A 90 1.78 2.79 -4.84
N THR A 91 2.31 2.20 -5.91
CA THR A 91 3.69 1.69 -5.94
C THR A 91 4.59 2.71 -6.61
N TYR A 92 5.69 3.06 -5.97
CA TYR A 92 6.60 4.09 -6.45
C TYR A 92 8.05 3.77 -6.13
N ASP A 93 8.95 4.42 -6.85
CA ASP A 93 10.38 4.40 -6.56
C ASP A 93 10.80 5.77 -6.03
N LEU A 94 11.50 5.78 -4.91
CA LEU A 94 12.14 6.94 -4.32
C LEU A 94 13.60 6.95 -4.72
N PHE A 95 14.03 8.03 -5.35
CA PHE A 95 15.42 8.30 -5.68
C PHE A 95 15.95 9.41 -4.80
N PHE A 96 17.13 9.22 -4.21
CA PHE A 96 17.82 10.29 -3.52
C PHE A 96 19.32 10.25 -3.78
N ARG A 97 19.93 11.44 -3.67
CA ARG A 97 21.34 11.65 -3.89
C ARG A 97 21.98 12.35 -2.70
N TYR A 98 23.04 11.75 -2.17
CA TYR A 98 23.94 12.39 -1.23
C TYR A 98 25.14 13.01 -1.98
N PRO A 99 25.71 14.15 -1.53
CA PRO A 99 26.94 14.72 -2.09
C PRO A 99 28.06 13.68 -2.16
N GLY A 100 28.61 13.49 -3.36
CA GLY A 100 29.72 12.56 -3.58
C GLY A 100 29.33 11.08 -3.66
N CYS A 101 28.03 10.73 -3.60
CA CYS A 101 27.54 9.37 -3.74
C CYS A 101 26.77 9.15 -5.05
N ASP A 102 26.63 7.88 -5.42
CA ASP A 102 25.72 7.44 -6.46
C ASP A 102 24.25 7.63 -6.04
N ILE A 103 23.34 7.57 -7.01
CA ILE A 103 21.90 7.68 -6.75
C ILE A 103 21.43 6.35 -6.14
N GLU A 104 20.78 6.43 -4.98
CA GLU A 104 20.12 5.29 -4.37
C GLU A 104 18.64 5.26 -4.78
N CYS A 105 18.10 4.04 -4.94
CA CYS A 105 16.72 3.81 -5.38
C CYS A 105 16.04 2.78 -4.48
N TYR A 106 14.89 3.16 -3.93
CA TYR A 106 14.09 2.31 -3.05
C TYR A 106 12.66 2.22 -3.57
N SER A 107 12.16 0.99 -3.68
CA SER A 107 10.78 0.73 -4.09
C SER A 107 9.86 0.63 -2.88
N TYR A 108 8.77 1.38 -2.91
CA TYR A 108 7.78 1.41 -1.84
C TYR A 108 6.36 1.22 -2.40
N THR A 109 5.46 0.83 -1.50
CA THR A 109 4.02 0.81 -1.73
C THR A 109 3.32 1.52 -0.58
N THR A 110 2.40 2.42 -0.89
CA THR A 110 1.52 3.08 0.08
C THR A 110 0.07 2.91 -0.33
N PHE A 111 -0.85 3.07 0.63
CA PHE A 111 -2.27 2.86 0.42
C PHE A 111 -3.07 4.06 0.91
N LEU A 112 -3.99 4.53 0.07
CA LEU A 112 -4.92 5.60 0.40
C LEU A 112 -6.35 5.08 0.31
N ASN A 113 -7.20 5.52 1.23
CA ASN A 113 -8.65 5.31 1.16
C ASN A 113 -9.21 6.03 -0.07
N ALA A 114 -9.89 5.29 -0.96
CA ALA A 114 -10.43 5.85 -2.19
C ALA A 114 -11.63 6.77 -1.98
N LEU A 115 -12.20 6.81 -0.77
CA LEU A 115 -13.35 7.66 -0.44
C LEU A 115 -12.93 9.07 -0.04
N ASP A 116 -11.82 9.22 0.69
CA ASP A 116 -11.42 10.50 1.29
C ASP A 116 -9.93 10.85 1.10
N GLY A 117 -9.16 10.00 0.43
CA GLY A 117 -7.74 10.22 0.16
C GLY A 117 -6.84 10.12 1.38
N ARG A 118 -7.35 9.68 2.54
CA ARG A 118 -6.51 9.51 3.72
C ARG A 118 -5.61 8.30 3.60
N TYR A 119 -4.40 8.43 4.13
CA TYR A 119 -3.51 7.30 4.33
C TYR A 119 -4.16 6.21 5.18
N ILE A 120 -3.92 4.95 4.82
CA ILE A 120 -4.33 3.79 5.61
C ILE A 120 -3.17 2.80 5.74
N GLU A 121 -3.20 2.04 6.82
CA GLU A 121 -2.39 0.84 6.98
C GLU A 121 -3.29 -0.39 6.77
N PRO A 122 -3.15 -1.12 5.64
CA PRO A 122 -3.88 -2.36 5.47
C PRO A 122 -3.56 -3.35 6.60
N ARG A 123 -4.58 -4.11 7.01
CA ARG A 123 -4.40 -5.19 7.97
C ARG A 123 -3.48 -6.24 7.38
N ILE A 124 -2.37 -6.48 8.06
CA ILE A 124 -1.41 -7.55 7.77
C ILE A 124 -1.53 -8.61 8.87
N SER A 125 -1.46 -9.89 8.50
CA SER A 125 -1.41 -10.96 9.51
C SER A 125 -0.05 -11.00 10.22
N ILE A 126 -0.01 -11.54 11.44
CA ILE A 126 1.26 -11.71 12.19
C ILE A 126 2.26 -12.58 11.40
N ASP A 127 1.77 -13.58 10.67
CA ASP A 127 2.61 -14.45 9.85
C ASP A 127 3.23 -13.68 8.67
N GLU A 128 2.48 -12.76 8.06
CA GLU A 128 2.98 -11.89 7.00
C GLU A 128 3.96 -10.83 7.53
N LEU A 129 3.70 -10.26 8.71
CA LEU A 129 4.64 -9.38 9.40
C LEU A 129 5.97 -10.08 9.67
N SER A 130 5.91 -11.33 10.14
CA SER A 130 7.11 -12.11 10.50
C SER A 130 8.00 -12.42 9.31
N GLN A 131 7.47 -12.45 8.09
CA GLN A 131 8.23 -12.64 6.86
C GLN A 131 8.93 -11.36 6.37
N LEU A 132 8.49 -10.17 6.79
CA LEU A 132 9.09 -8.89 6.41
C LEU A 132 10.33 -8.52 7.24
N TYR A 133 10.53 -9.17 8.39
CA TYR A 133 11.65 -8.93 9.32
C TYR A 133 12.66 -10.10 9.40
N GLN A 134 12.68 -10.99 8.39
CA GLN A 134 13.70 -12.04 8.20
C GLN A 134 14.70 -11.63 7.13
#